data_AF-A0A4R3YPP1-F1
#
_entry.id   AF-A0A4R3YPP1-F1
#
_cell.length_a   1.000
_cell.length_b   1.000
_cell.length_c   1.000
_cell.angle_alpha   90.00
_cell.angle_beta   90.00
_cell.angle_gamma   90.00
#
_symmetry.space_group_name_H-M   'P 1'
#
loop_
_entity.id
_entity.type
_entity.pdbx_description
1 polymer ?
#
loop_
_entity_poly.entity_id
_entity_poly.type
_entity_poly.pdbx_seq_one_letter_code
_entity_poly.pdbx_strand_id
1 'polypeptide(L)'
;MLTSNNERIAGFAVSALALIAVLVFHSPWVAPVAVALLTATWIVVSQRGAHAQVTGLVQVSTSAADEASVREAMEDVRSAIVDELGHASRELHQALDLLRDAVAELGGGFNGLSKKTGLQQALLSQIIESGGKGISVQDFASRTADLLEHFVGLIVQLSRESLRIVYRIDGMSKEMDAVFALLKNVNTIAEETNLLALNAAIEAARAGESGRGFAVVAGEIRNLAQHSNQFNEKIGTHVERSRTAMEQLRELVGNMASQDMNVALSAKGGIDEMMSTITESNARTSAAADEAATINRGLGNDVSTTIRSLQFEDILSQLLHQTRSRLVELQEITADCTRDIEELACAPAEAHELGARAQRVRVRLAEQRERARLRARGPALQQSMAAGDIDLF
;
A
#
# COMPACT_ATOMS: atom_id res chain seq x y z
N MET A 1 41.60 -59.72 58.24
CA MET A 1 42.36 -61.00 58.14
C MET A 1 43.83 -60.91 58.61
N LEU A 2 44.40 -59.74 58.87
CA LEU A 2 45.79 -59.60 59.35
C LEU A 2 45.98 -59.65 60.89
N THR A 3 44.89 -59.64 61.67
CA THR A 3 44.95 -59.70 63.14
C THR A 3 44.93 -61.12 63.72
N SER A 4 44.28 -62.09 63.05
CA SER A 4 44.20 -63.47 63.56
C SER A 4 45.48 -64.27 63.41
N ASN A 5 46.39 -63.86 62.50
CA ASN A 5 47.66 -64.55 62.30
C ASN A 5 48.68 -64.18 63.39
N ASN A 6 48.65 -62.95 63.91
CA ASN A 6 49.54 -62.50 64.99
C ASN A 6 49.23 -63.18 66.34
N GLU A 7 47.96 -63.46 66.64
CA GLU A 7 47.57 -64.12 67.89
C GLU A 7 48.00 -65.60 67.93
N ARG A 8 47.97 -66.29 66.78
CA ARG A 8 48.44 -67.68 66.67
C ARG A 8 49.96 -67.78 66.82
N ILE A 9 50.71 -66.87 66.21
CA ILE A 9 52.18 -66.82 66.30
C ILE A 9 52.63 -66.52 67.75
N ALA A 10 51.92 -65.63 68.46
CA ALA A 10 52.19 -65.35 69.87
C ALA A 10 51.98 -66.59 70.77
N GLY A 11 50.93 -67.39 70.51
CA GLY A 11 50.68 -68.63 71.24
C GLY A 11 51.77 -69.69 71.03
N PHE A 12 52.29 -69.83 69.80
CA PHE A 12 53.41 -70.75 69.52
C PHE A 12 54.72 -70.30 70.18
N ALA A 13 55.02 -68.99 70.20
CA ALA A 13 56.23 -68.47 70.82
C ALA A 13 56.27 -68.67 72.34
N VAL A 14 55.14 -68.47 73.04
CA VAL A 14 55.02 -68.71 74.49
C VAL A 14 55.16 -70.18 74.83
N SER A 15 54.62 -71.06 73.96
CA SER A 15 54.72 -72.52 74.11
C SER A 15 56.16 -73.02 73.95
N ALA A 16 56.91 -72.45 72.99
CA ALA A 16 58.32 -72.76 72.78
C ALA A 16 59.22 -72.30 73.95
N LEU A 17 58.97 -71.10 74.51
CA LEU A 17 59.68 -70.60 75.69
C LEU A 17 59.43 -71.44 76.95
N ALA A 18 58.19 -71.92 77.14
CA ALA A 18 57.85 -72.81 78.25
C ALA A 18 58.58 -74.18 78.12
N LEU A 19 58.71 -74.72 76.91
CA LEU A 19 59.43 -75.96 76.65
C LEU A 19 60.94 -75.83 76.92
N ILE A 20 61.53 -74.68 76.57
CA ILE A 20 62.94 -74.36 76.85
C ILE A 20 63.17 -74.21 78.36
N ALA A 21 62.25 -73.58 79.09
CA ALA A 21 62.35 -73.44 80.54
C ALA A 21 62.32 -74.79 81.29
N VAL A 22 61.54 -75.76 80.80
CA VAL A 22 61.48 -77.13 81.33
C VAL A 22 62.76 -77.93 81.02
N LEU A 23 63.40 -77.68 79.87
CA LEU A 23 64.65 -78.34 79.47
C LEU A 23 65.89 -77.80 80.21
N VAL A 24 65.91 -76.50 80.53
CA VAL A 24 67.07 -75.83 81.16
C VAL A 24 67.07 -75.98 82.69
N PHE A 25 65.91 -76.04 83.34
CA PHE A 25 65.82 -76.18 84.80
C PHE A 25 65.34 -77.57 85.22
N HIS A 26 66.28 -78.48 85.54
CA HIS A 26 66.00 -79.79 86.13
C HIS A 26 65.61 -79.67 87.62
N SER A 27 64.45 -79.07 87.89
CA SER A 27 63.83 -79.03 89.22
C SER A 27 62.41 -79.60 89.16
N PRO A 28 62.04 -80.55 90.05
CA PRO A 28 60.77 -81.29 89.97
C PRO A 28 59.51 -80.43 90.18
N TRP A 29 59.66 -79.14 90.51
CA TRP A 29 58.54 -78.21 90.76
C TRP A 29 58.21 -77.28 89.57
N VAL A 30 59.05 -77.25 88.52
CA VAL A 30 58.88 -76.31 87.39
C VAL A 30 57.88 -76.81 86.35
N ALA A 31 57.79 -78.13 86.14
CA ALA A 31 56.86 -78.76 85.19
C ALA A 31 55.37 -78.49 85.48
N PRO A 32 54.84 -78.63 86.71
CA PRO A 32 53.42 -78.37 86.97
C PRO A 32 53.05 -76.88 86.83
N VAL A 33 53.97 -75.95 87.13
CA VAL A 33 53.73 -74.50 87.00
C VAL A 33 53.66 -74.07 85.54
N ALA A 34 54.51 -74.64 84.67
CA ALA A 34 54.49 -74.37 83.24
C ALA A 34 53.18 -74.85 82.57
N VAL A 35 52.70 -76.04 82.96
CA VAL A 35 51.42 -76.58 82.46
C VAL A 35 50.23 -75.73 82.92
N ALA A 36 50.24 -75.24 84.18
CA ALA A 36 49.19 -74.37 84.69
C ALA A 36 49.14 -73.00 83.98
N LEU A 37 50.29 -72.42 83.61
CA LEU A 37 50.35 -71.16 82.87
C LEU A 37 49.89 -71.32 81.41
N LEU A 38 50.20 -72.46 80.78
CA LEU A 38 49.74 -72.78 79.42
C LEU A 38 48.22 -73.03 79.36
N THR A 39 47.64 -73.70 80.34
CA THR A 39 46.18 -73.89 80.40
C THR A 39 45.45 -72.59 80.72
N ALA A 40 46.00 -71.73 81.60
CA ALA A 40 45.42 -70.42 81.90
C ALA A 40 45.44 -69.47 80.67
N THR A 41 46.52 -69.45 79.90
CA THR A 41 46.61 -68.63 78.68
C THR A 41 45.66 -69.13 77.58
N TRP A 42 45.49 -70.44 77.43
CA TRP A 42 44.54 -71.01 76.47
C TRP A 42 43.07 -70.71 76.84
N ILE A 43 42.73 -70.75 78.14
CA ILE A 43 41.40 -70.39 78.63
C ILE A 43 41.07 -68.91 78.35
N VAL A 44 42.00 -67.98 78.61
CA VAL A 44 41.79 -66.53 78.36
C VAL A 44 41.62 -66.23 76.86
N VAL A 45 42.38 -66.88 75.98
CA VAL A 45 42.23 -66.72 74.53
C VAL A 45 40.89 -67.30 74.03
N SER A 46 40.47 -68.43 74.57
CA SER A 46 39.19 -69.07 74.19
C SER A 46 37.95 -68.28 74.67
N GLN A 47 38.03 -67.58 75.81
CA GLN A 47 36.94 -66.75 76.33
C GLN A 47 36.83 -65.40 75.61
N ARG A 48 37.92 -64.87 75.03
CA ARG A 48 37.89 -63.65 74.21
C ARG A 48 37.33 -63.86 72.80
N GLY A 49 37.38 -65.09 72.27
CA GLY A 49 36.74 -65.45 71.00
C GLY A 49 35.22 -65.64 71.07
N ALA A 50 34.63 -65.76 72.28
CA ALA A 50 33.22 -66.06 72.48
C ALA A 50 32.33 -64.83 72.77
N HIS A 51 32.89 -63.62 72.84
CA HIS A 51 32.16 -62.37 73.13
C HIS A 51 31.81 -61.53 71.88
N ALA A 52 31.98 -62.06 70.67
CA ALA A 52 31.71 -61.36 69.40
C ALA A 52 30.45 -61.84 68.66
N GLN A 53 29.45 -62.31 69.41
CA GLN A 53 28.13 -62.64 68.85
C GLN A 53 27.06 -62.24 69.87
N VAL A 54 26.03 -61.52 69.42
CA VAL A 54 24.87 -60.95 70.17
C VAL A 54 24.98 -59.46 70.55
N THR A 55 24.74 -58.58 69.58
CA THR A 55 23.66 -57.58 69.63
C THR A 55 23.44 -56.97 68.23
N GLY A 56 22.63 -57.65 67.41
CA GLY A 56 21.99 -57.07 66.24
C GLY A 56 20.63 -56.53 66.64
N LEU A 57 20.59 -55.29 67.13
CA LEU A 57 19.39 -54.45 67.17
C LEU A 57 19.83 -53.03 66.80
N VAL A 58 20.24 -52.86 65.54
CA VAL A 58 20.12 -51.56 64.89
C VAL A 58 18.65 -51.43 64.52
N GLN A 59 17.95 -50.59 65.26
CA GLN A 59 16.62 -50.09 64.92
C GLN A 59 16.72 -49.37 63.56
N VAL A 60 16.33 -50.07 62.49
CA VAL A 60 15.99 -49.46 61.21
C VAL A 60 14.63 -48.78 61.40
N SER A 61 14.62 -47.56 61.91
CA SER A 61 13.40 -46.74 62.06
C SER A 61 13.47 -45.42 61.31
N THR A 62 14.43 -45.26 60.40
CA THR A 62 14.60 -44.04 59.57
C THR A 62 14.00 -44.15 58.16
N SER A 63 13.62 -45.34 57.66
CA SER A 63 13.16 -45.52 56.26
C SER A 63 11.80 -44.87 55.95
N ALA A 64 10.84 -44.92 56.87
CA ALA A 64 9.46 -44.52 56.57
C ALA A 64 9.24 -43.00 56.47
N ALA A 65 10.02 -42.18 57.19
CA ALA A 65 9.94 -40.72 57.13
C ALA A 65 10.66 -40.17 55.89
N ASP A 66 11.80 -40.77 55.51
CA ASP A 66 12.54 -40.42 54.29
C ASP A 66 11.78 -40.85 53.02
N GLU A 67 11.10 -42.01 53.02
CA GLU A 67 10.25 -42.46 51.91
C GLU A 67 9.04 -41.53 51.66
N ALA A 68 8.44 -40.98 52.72
CA ALA A 68 7.34 -40.03 52.60
C ALA A 68 7.81 -38.68 52.03
N SER A 69 8.98 -38.19 52.45
CA SER A 69 9.58 -36.95 51.93
C SER A 69 10.01 -37.07 50.46
N VAL A 70 10.53 -38.24 50.05
CA VAL A 70 10.86 -38.52 48.65
C VAL A 70 9.59 -38.59 47.79
N ARG A 71 8.50 -39.16 48.31
CA ARG A 71 7.20 -39.20 47.63
C ARG A 71 6.66 -37.79 47.38
N GLU A 72 6.65 -36.95 48.40
CA GLU A 72 6.20 -35.56 48.33
C GLU A 72 7.03 -34.76 47.30
N ALA A 73 8.36 -34.87 47.36
CA ALA A 73 9.24 -34.21 46.38
C ALA A 73 9.06 -34.73 44.94
N MET A 74 8.81 -36.04 44.75
CA MET A 74 8.52 -36.61 43.43
C MET A 74 7.17 -36.14 42.89
N GLU A 75 6.17 -36.02 43.75
CA GLU A 75 4.85 -35.52 43.39
C GLU A 75 4.88 -34.02 43.05
N ASP A 76 5.67 -33.22 43.77
CA ASP A 76 5.92 -31.82 43.46
C ASP A 76 6.62 -31.65 42.10
N VAL A 77 7.67 -32.44 41.83
CA VAL A 77 8.37 -32.44 40.53
C VAL A 77 7.43 -32.89 39.41
N ARG A 78 6.62 -33.93 39.64
CA ARG A 78 5.61 -34.38 38.68
C ARG A 78 4.60 -33.27 38.39
N SER A 79 4.05 -32.65 39.43
CA SER A 79 3.09 -31.56 39.31
C SER A 79 3.67 -30.39 38.54
N ALA A 80 4.88 -29.96 38.88
CA ALA A 80 5.57 -28.86 38.21
C ALA A 80 5.84 -29.14 36.72
N ILE A 81 6.35 -30.32 36.37
CA ILE A 81 6.63 -30.64 34.95
C ILE A 81 5.34 -30.80 34.15
N VAL A 82 4.30 -31.43 34.73
CA VAL A 82 3.01 -31.59 34.06
C VAL A 82 2.32 -30.24 33.85
N ASP A 83 2.41 -29.32 34.81
CA ASP A 83 1.83 -27.98 34.68
C ASP A 83 2.59 -27.16 33.64
N GLU A 84 3.93 -27.14 33.66
CA GLU A 84 4.77 -26.46 32.66
C GLU A 84 4.54 -26.99 31.23
N LEU A 85 4.47 -28.31 31.05
CA LEU A 85 4.13 -28.90 29.74
C LEU A 85 2.70 -28.57 29.30
N GLY A 86 1.78 -28.51 30.26
CA GLY A 86 0.41 -28.06 30.03
C GLY A 86 0.34 -26.60 29.60
N HIS A 87 1.09 -25.70 30.25
CA HIS A 87 1.21 -24.29 29.87
C HIS A 87 1.82 -24.14 28.48
N ALA A 88 2.95 -24.79 28.19
CA ALA A 88 3.59 -24.76 26.88
C ALA A 88 2.67 -25.30 25.76
N SER A 89 1.89 -26.36 26.02
CA SER A 89 0.92 -26.87 25.05
C SER A 89 -0.26 -25.91 24.82
N ARG A 90 -0.73 -25.21 25.86
CA ARG A 90 -1.79 -24.19 25.73
C ARG A 90 -1.29 -22.97 24.96
N GLU A 91 -0.09 -22.48 25.26
CA GLU A 91 0.53 -21.37 24.54
C GLU A 91 0.75 -21.69 23.06
N LEU A 92 1.22 -22.90 22.73
CA LEU A 92 1.35 -23.35 21.34
C LEU A 92 0.01 -23.47 20.62
N HIS A 93 -1.04 -23.89 21.32
CA HIS A 93 -2.38 -23.95 20.73
C HIS A 93 -2.91 -22.54 20.44
N GLN A 94 -2.74 -21.60 21.37
CA GLN A 94 -3.11 -20.21 21.17
C GLN A 94 -2.30 -19.55 20.03
N ALA A 95 -0.99 -19.83 19.95
CA ALA A 95 -0.14 -19.35 18.87
C ALA A 95 -0.56 -19.89 17.50
N LEU A 96 -0.99 -21.16 17.43
CA LEU A 96 -1.53 -21.78 16.23
C LEU A 96 -2.82 -21.10 15.75
N ASP A 97 -3.75 -20.83 16.68
CA ASP A 97 -5.02 -20.19 16.34
C ASP A 97 -4.79 -18.75 15.84
N LEU A 98 -3.93 -17.98 16.53
CA LEU A 98 -3.55 -16.62 16.10
C LEU A 98 -2.84 -16.62 14.73
N LEU A 99 -1.97 -17.59 14.46
CA LEU A 99 -1.29 -17.72 13.18
C LEU A 99 -2.28 -18.01 12.06
N ARG A 100 -3.22 -18.93 12.28
CA ARG A 100 -4.27 -19.28 11.31
C ARG A 100 -5.19 -18.10 11.00
N ASP A 101 -5.62 -17.37 12.03
CA ASP A 101 -6.47 -16.20 11.85
C ASP A 101 -5.74 -15.10 11.08
N ALA A 102 -4.49 -14.81 11.45
CA ALA A 102 -3.66 -13.80 10.78
C ALA A 102 -3.42 -14.14 9.30
N VAL A 103 -3.17 -15.41 8.97
CA VAL A 103 -2.95 -15.79 7.57
C VAL A 103 -4.25 -15.81 6.77
N ALA A 104 -5.37 -16.25 7.36
CA ALA A 104 -6.67 -16.14 6.70
C ALA A 104 -7.01 -14.69 6.34
N GLU A 105 -6.73 -13.74 7.25
CA GLU A 105 -6.91 -12.30 7.01
C GLU A 105 -5.98 -11.79 5.90
N LEU A 106 -4.69 -12.13 5.96
CA LEU A 106 -3.71 -11.77 4.92
C LEU A 106 -4.11 -12.34 3.55
N GLY A 107 -4.50 -13.60 3.47
CA GLY A 107 -4.94 -14.25 2.24
C GLY A 107 -6.16 -13.56 1.62
N GLY A 108 -7.15 -13.19 2.46
CA GLY A 108 -8.29 -12.38 2.03
C GLY A 108 -7.87 -11.01 1.50
N GLY A 109 -6.95 -10.33 2.19
CA GLY A 109 -6.38 -9.04 1.80
C GLY A 109 -5.67 -9.09 0.45
N PHE A 110 -4.78 -10.05 0.24
CA PHE A 110 -4.03 -10.21 -1.01
C PHE A 110 -4.92 -10.62 -2.19
N ASN A 111 -5.90 -11.49 -1.98
CA ASN A 111 -6.86 -11.82 -3.03
C ASN A 111 -7.70 -10.60 -3.44
N GLY A 112 -8.13 -9.79 -2.46
CA GLY A 112 -8.79 -8.52 -2.71
C GLY A 112 -7.90 -7.52 -3.47
N LEU A 113 -6.62 -7.46 -3.11
CA LEU A 113 -5.63 -6.61 -3.78
C LEU A 113 -5.36 -7.07 -5.21
N SER A 114 -5.21 -8.38 -5.45
CA SER A 114 -5.07 -8.98 -6.79
C SER A 114 -6.24 -8.60 -7.69
N LYS A 115 -7.48 -8.74 -7.19
CA LYS A 115 -8.68 -8.35 -7.92
C LYS A 115 -8.71 -6.84 -8.25
N LYS A 116 -8.38 -5.97 -7.28
CA LYS A 116 -8.31 -4.51 -7.50
C LYS A 116 -7.23 -4.14 -8.51
N THR A 117 -6.06 -4.80 -8.44
CA THR A 117 -4.94 -4.64 -9.36
C THR A 117 -5.35 -4.99 -10.79
N GLY A 118 -6.01 -6.15 -10.99
CA GLY A 118 -6.54 -6.56 -12.30
C GLY A 118 -7.60 -5.60 -12.87
N LEU A 119 -8.53 -5.12 -12.03
CA LEU A 119 -9.51 -4.09 -12.44
C LEU A 119 -8.82 -2.79 -12.85
N GLN A 120 -7.82 -2.36 -12.08
CA GLN A 120 -7.06 -1.15 -12.36
C GLN A 120 -6.24 -1.28 -13.65
N GLN A 121 -5.70 -2.46 -13.96
CA GLN A 121 -5.01 -2.72 -15.24
C GLN A 121 -5.95 -2.64 -16.44
N ALA A 122 -7.18 -3.17 -16.31
CA ALA A 122 -8.20 -3.06 -17.35
C ALA A 122 -8.62 -1.61 -17.59
N LEU A 123 -8.83 -0.82 -16.52
CA LEU A 123 -9.14 0.60 -16.62
C LEU A 123 -8.01 1.40 -17.27
N LEU A 124 -6.76 1.14 -16.92
CA LEU A 124 -5.61 1.81 -17.54
C LEU A 124 -5.51 1.47 -19.04
N SER A 125 -5.72 0.21 -19.40
CA SER A 125 -5.75 -0.21 -20.81
C SER A 125 -6.86 0.50 -21.57
N GLN A 126 -8.03 0.69 -20.95
CA GLN A 126 -9.13 1.44 -21.53
C GLN A 126 -8.84 2.94 -21.66
N ILE A 127 -8.12 3.56 -20.72
CA ILE A 127 -7.69 4.98 -20.84
C ILE A 127 -6.73 5.14 -22.01
N ILE A 128 -5.76 4.23 -22.13
CA ILE A 128 -4.78 4.22 -23.23
C ILE A 128 -5.48 3.99 -24.58
N GLU A 129 -6.41 3.03 -24.68
CA GLU A 129 -7.18 2.76 -25.91
C GLU A 129 -8.20 3.85 -26.23
N SER A 130 -8.88 4.42 -25.22
CA SER A 130 -9.88 5.47 -25.41
C SER A 130 -9.26 6.77 -25.87
N GLY A 131 -7.98 7.02 -25.55
CA GLY A 131 -7.18 8.07 -26.17
C GLY A 131 -7.10 7.96 -27.69
N GLY A 132 -7.31 6.76 -28.27
CA GLY A 132 -7.22 6.49 -29.71
C GLY A 132 -8.53 6.17 -30.45
N LYS A 133 -9.67 5.91 -29.77
CA LYS A 133 -10.91 5.43 -30.43
C LYS A 133 -12.16 6.32 -30.28
N GLY A 134 -12.16 7.32 -29.39
CA GLY A 134 -13.22 8.34 -29.34
C GLY A 134 -12.93 9.50 -30.29
N ILE A 135 -13.86 10.46 -30.49
CA ILE A 135 -13.47 11.80 -30.94
C ILE A 135 -12.47 12.27 -29.90
N SER A 136 -11.18 12.18 -30.20
CA SER A 136 -10.15 12.52 -29.24
C SER A 136 -10.31 14.00 -28.93
N VAL A 137 -9.96 14.42 -27.72
CA VAL A 137 -9.92 15.85 -27.40
C VAL A 137 -9.07 16.58 -28.46
N GLN A 138 -8.06 15.91 -29.02
CA GLN A 138 -7.26 16.37 -30.16
C GLN A 138 -8.09 16.57 -31.44
N ASP A 139 -8.94 15.62 -31.83
CA ASP A 139 -9.79 15.74 -33.03
C ASP A 139 -10.83 16.85 -32.89
N PHE A 140 -11.46 16.94 -31.70
CA PHE A 140 -12.40 18.01 -31.40
C PHE A 140 -11.72 19.36 -31.47
N ALA A 141 -10.54 19.47 -30.87
CA ALA A 141 -9.78 20.71 -30.82
C ALA A 141 -9.24 21.09 -32.22
N SER A 142 -8.75 20.12 -33.02
CA SER A 142 -8.34 20.34 -34.42
C SER A 142 -9.50 20.84 -35.29
N ARG A 143 -10.68 20.21 -35.20
CA ARG A 143 -11.87 20.67 -35.95
C ARG A 143 -12.30 22.07 -35.53
N THR A 144 -12.16 22.38 -34.24
CA THR A 144 -12.48 23.71 -33.72
C THR A 144 -11.50 24.77 -34.26
N ALA A 145 -10.21 24.43 -34.32
CA ALA A 145 -9.18 25.28 -34.93
C ALA A 145 -9.47 25.55 -36.42
N ASP A 146 -9.82 24.50 -37.19
CA ASP A 146 -10.16 24.63 -38.62
C ASP A 146 -11.39 25.54 -38.84
N LEU A 147 -12.45 25.34 -38.04
CA LEU A 147 -13.67 26.15 -38.11
C LEU A 147 -13.39 27.63 -37.80
N LEU A 148 -12.51 27.89 -36.84
CA LEU A 148 -12.13 29.25 -36.48
C LEU A 148 -11.21 29.89 -37.49
N GLU A 149 -10.28 29.15 -38.08
CA GLU A 149 -9.49 29.65 -39.19
C GLU A 149 -10.40 30.07 -40.35
N HIS A 150 -11.40 29.25 -40.67
CA HIS A 150 -12.42 29.62 -41.65
C HIS A 150 -13.21 30.87 -41.24
N PHE A 151 -13.64 30.95 -39.98
CA PHE A 151 -14.38 32.10 -39.45
C PHE A 151 -13.56 33.39 -39.49
N VAL A 152 -12.28 33.35 -39.12
CA VAL A 152 -11.34 34.48 -39.23
C VAL A 152 -11.19 34.88 -40.69
N GLY A 153 -11.10 33.92 -41.61
CA GLY A 153 -11.09 34.19 -43.06
C GLY A 153 -12.33 34.96 -43.52
N LEU A 154 -13.52 34.56 -43.06
CA LEU A 154 -14.78 35.26 -43.35
C LEU A 154 -14.79 36.68 -42.78
N ILE A 155 -14.31 36.89 -41.55
CA ILE A 155 -14.19 38.22 -40.93
C ILE A 155 -13.23 39.12 -41.72
N VAL A 156 -12.08 38.60 -42.15
CA VAL A 156 -11.13 39.35 -42.99
C VAL A 156 -11.79 39.76 -44.31
N GLN A 157 -12.55 38.86 -44.93
CA GLN A 157 -13.29 39.16 -46.15
C GLN A 157 -14.38 40.22 -45.90
N LEU A 158 -15.12 40.11 -44.81
CA LEU A 158 -16.14 41.08 -44.42
C LEU A 158 -15.52 42.47 -44.19
N SER A 159 -14.40 42.55 -43.47
CA SER A 159 -13.67 43.79 -43.24
C SER A 159 -13.23 44.46 -44.56
N ARG A 160 -12.75 43.66 -45.53
CA ARG A 160 -12.43 44.16 -46.89
C ARG A 160 -13.65 44.68 -47.63
N GLU A 161 -14.79 44.01 -47.52
CA GLU A 161 -16.06 44.43 -48.12
C GLU A 161 -16.55 45.75 -47.50
N SER A 162 -16.47 45.87 -46.17
CA SER A 162 -16.79 47.09 -45.42
C SER A 162 -15.93 48.29 -45.86
N LEU A 163 -14.61 48.09 -46.04
CA LEU A 163 -13.74 49.15 -46.59
C LEU A 163 -14.14 49.57 -48.01
N ARG A 164 -14.59 48.63 -48.85
CA ARG A 164 -15.10 48.94 -50.19
C ARG A 164 -16.39 49.75 -50.13
N ILE A 165 -17.27 49.47 -49.16
CA ILE A 165 -18.48 50.26 -48.91
C ILE A 165 -18.11 51.69 -48.51
N VAL A 166 -17.14 51.87 -47.60
CA VAL A 166 -16.63 53.20 -47.22
C VAL A 166 -16.15 53.99 -48.43
N TYR A 167 -15.42 53.36 -49.35
CA TYR A 167 -14.99 54.03 -50.60
C TYR A 167 -16.16 54.46 -51.49
N ARG A 168 -17.22 53.64 -51.58
CA ARG A 168 -18.43 54.00 -52.33
C ARG A 168 -19.20 55.15 -51.68
N ILE A 169 -19.25 55.19 -50.34
CA ILE A 169 -19.87 56.29 -49.60
C ILE A 169 -19.10 57.59 -49.85
N ASP A 170 -17.76 57.56 -49.87
CA ASP A 170 -16.95 58.73 -50.23
C ASP A 170 -17.26 59.24 -51.65
N GLY A 171 -17.46 58.32 -52.60
CA GLY A 171 -17.93 58.65 -53.94
C GLY A 171 -19.32 59.31 -53.95
N MET A 172 -20.28 58.76 -53.20
CA MET A 172 -21.61 59.38 -53.05
C MET A 172 -21.55 60.75 -52.37
N SER A 173 -20.67 60.95 -51.40
CA SER A 173 -20.48 62.24 -50.74
C SER A 173 -20.02 63.31 -51.73
N LYS A 174 -19.09 62.97 -52.63
CA LYS A 174 -18.65 63.85 -53.74
C LYS A 174 -19.78 64.16 -54.73
N GLU A 175 -20.62 63.20 -55.06
CA GLU A 175 -21.83 63.42 -55.87
C GLU A 175 -22.79 64.40 -55.19
N MET A 176 -22.99 64.28 -53.87
CA MET A 176 -23.81 65.25 -53.11
C MET A 176 -23.22 66.66 -53.14
N ASP A 177 -21.91 66.81 -53.03
CA ASP A 177 -21.22 68.11 -53.16
C ASP A 177 -21.46 68.74 -54.55
N ALA A 178 -21.42 67.92 -55.61
CA ALA A 178 -21.73 68.38 -56.96
C ALA A 178 -23.19 68.83 -57.10
N VAL A 179 -24.14 68.11 -56.49
CA VAL A 179 -25.55 68.51 -56.42
C VAL A 179 -25.71 69.85 -55.70
N PHE A 180 -25.02 70.06 -54.57
CA PHE A 180 -25.04 71.36 -53.88
C PHE A 180 -24.56 72.52 -54.77
N ALA A 181 -23.50 72.30 -55.56
CA ALA A 181 -23.02 73.30 -56.50
C ALA A 181 -24.09 73.63 -57.58
N LEU A 182 -24.80 72.61 -58.08
CA LEU A 182 -25.90 72.81 -59.03
C LEU A 182 -27.08 73.57 -58.41
N LEU A 183 -27.48 73.23 -57.19
CA LEU A 183 -28.55 73.94 -56.47
C LEU A 183 -28.18 75.41 -56.24
N LYS A 184 -26.90 75.69 -55.93
CA LYS A 184 -26.42 77.08 -55.80
C LYS A 184 -26.57 77.85 -57.13
N ASN A 185 -26.22 77.23 -58.26
CA ASN A 185 -26.39 77.84 -59.57
C ASN A 185 -27.87 78.08 -59.91
N VAL A 186 -28.76 77.13 -59.58
CA VAL A 186 -30.22 77.28 -59.77
C VAL A 186 -30.75 78.44 -58.94
N ASN A 187 -30.27 78.61 -57.70
CA ASN A 187 -30.65 79.74 -56.85
C ASN A 187 -30.25 81.08 -57.49
N THR A 188 -29.02 81.17 -58.02
CA THR A 188 -28.55 82.36 -58.73
C THR A 188 -29.41 82.67 -59.96
N ILE A 189 -29.73 81.66 -60.78
CA ILE A 189 -30.58 81.84 -61.97
C ILE A 189 -31.98 82.34 -61.58
N ALA A 190 -32.58 81.80 -60.52
CA ALA A 190 -33.89 82.21 -60.06
C ALA A 190 -33.88 83.62 -59.43
N GLU A 191 -32.81 84.01 -58.72
CA GLU A 191 -32.61 85.40 -58.26
C GLU A 191 -32.47 86.39 -59.43
N GLU A 192 -31.66 86.05 -60.45
CA GLU A 192 -31.51 86.85 -61.67
C GLU A 192 -32.83 86.97 -62.44
N THR A 193 -33.58 85.88 -62.56
CA THR A 193 -34.90 85.85 -63.22
C THR A 193 -35.91 86.71 -62.46
N ASN A 194 -35.89 86.66 -61.13
CA ASN A 194 -36.73 87.50 -60.28
C ASN A 194 -36.40 88.99 -60.44
N LEU A 195 -35.11 89.35 -60.55
CA LEU A 195 -34.67 90.72 -60.82
C LEU A 195 -35.05 91.20 -62.23
N LEU A 196 -34.88 90.35 -63.25
CA LEU A 196 -35.30 90.63 -64.62
C LEU A 196 -36.81 90.86 -64.70
N ALA A 197 -37.60 90.00 -64.06
CA ALA A 197 -39.05 90.11 -63.99
C ALA A 197 -39.49 91.38 -63.24
N LEU A 198 -38.79 91.75 -62.17
CA LEU A 198 -39.03 93.00 -61.45
C LEU A 198 -38.78 94.22 -62.35
N ASN A 199 -37.66 94.24 -63.07
CA ASN A 199 -37.34 95.32 -64.01
C ASN A 199 -38.38 95.41 -65.14
N ALA A 200 -38.82 94.27 -65.67
CA ALA A 200 -39.88 94.22 -66.68
C ALA A 200 -41.24 94.72 -66.13
N ALA A 201 -41.58 94.39 -64.90
CA ALA A 201 -42.81 94.88 -64.25
C ALA A 201 -42.77 96.41 -64.04
N ILE A 202 -41.60 96.96 -63.68
CA ILE A 202 -41.40 98.41 -63.55
C ILE A 202 -41.58 99.10 -64.90
N GLU A 203 -40.96 98.58 -65.97
CA GLU A 203 -41.05 99.19 -67.31
C GLU A 203 -42.46 99.05 -67.90
N ALA A 204 -43.15 97.93 -67.63
CA ALA A 204 -44.54 97.74 -68.01
C ALA A 204 -45.48 98.73 -67.30
N ALA A 205 -45.23 99.04 -66.02
CA ALA A 205 -45.96 100.09 -65.30
C ALA A 205 -45.67 101.48 -65.89
N ARG A 206 -44.44 101.73 -66.35
CA ARG A 206 -44.03 102.99 -66.98
C ARG A 206 -44.69 103.23 -68.34
N ALA A 207 -45.01 102.18 -69.09
CA ALA A 207 -45.72 102.24 -70.37
C ALA A 207 -47.24 102.47 -70.23
N GLY A 208 -47.78 102.55 -69.01
CA GLY A 208 -49.20 102.84 -68.75
C GLY A 208 -50.16 101.78 -69.31
N GLU A 209 -51.26 102.20 -69.93
CA GLU A 209 -52.29 101.30 -70.51
C GLU A 209 -51.71 100.31 -71.55
N SER A 210 -50.70 100.72 -72.32
CA SER A 210 -50.06 99.86 -73.33
C SER A 210 -49.21 98.74 -72.72
N GLY A 211 -48.81 98.86 -71.45
CA GLY A 211 -47.98 97.90 -70.74
C GLY A 211 -48.73 96.87 -69.90
N ARG A 212 -50.07 96.96 -69.78
CA ARG A 212 -50.88 96.09 -68.90
C ARG A 212 -50.66 94.59 -69.12
N GLY A 213 -50.59 94.14 -70.37
CA GLY A 213 -50.33 92.74 -70.70
C GLY A 213 -48.95 92.27 -70.26
N PHE A 214 -47.92 93.10 -70.47
CA PHE A 214 -46.55 92.82 -70.02
C PHE A 214 -46.40 92.81 -68.50
N ALA A 215 -47.15 93.67 -67.79
CA ALA A 215 -47.14 93.70 -66.32
C ALA A 215 -47.65 92.38 -65.71
N VAL A 216 -48.70 91.77 -66.30
CA VAL A 216 -49.24 90.48 -65.85
C VAL A 216 -48.22 89.36 -66.09
N VAL A 217 -47.60 89.31 -67.28
CA VAL A 217 -46.57 88.30 -67.60
C VAL A 217 -45.34 88.46 -66.69
N ALA A 218 -44.89 89.69 -66.44
CA ALA A 218 -43.77 89.95 -65.55
C ALA A 218 -44.08 89.54 -64.09
N GLY A 219 -45.30 89.75 -63.62
CA GLY A 219 -45.78 89.26 -62.32
C GLY A 219 -45.75 87.73 -62.22
N GLU A 220 -46.17 87.03 -63.27
CA GLU A 220 -46.16 85.56 -63.31
C GLU A 220 -44.73 85.00 -63.35
N ILE A 221 -43.82 85.59 -64.14
CA ILE A 221 -42.40 85.19 -64.17
C ILE A 221 -41.77 85.40 -62.79
N ARG A 222 -42.08 86.51 -62.12
CA ARG A 222 -41.58 86.80 -60.77
C ARG A 222 -42.06 85.76 -59.76
N ASN A 223 -43.34 85.40 -59.80
CA ASN A 223 -43.91 84.37 -58.93
C ASN A 223 -43.25 83.00 -59.20
N LEU A 224 -43.06 82.64 -60.47
CA LEU A 224 -42.38 81.41 -60.86
C LEU A 224 -40.93 81.34 -60.35
N ALA A 225 -40.20 82.46 -60.42
CA ALA A 225 -38.84 82.56 -59.88
C ALA A 225 -38.79 82.40 -58.35
N GLN A 226 -39.73 83.03 -57.62
CA GLN A 226 -39.85 82.86 -56.17
C GLN A 226 -40.21 81.42 -55.79
N HIS A 227 -41.12 80.79 -56.53
CA HIS A 227 -41.51 79.40 -56.32
C HIS A 227 -40.35 78.44 -56.62
N SER A 228 -39.54 78.74 -57.64
CA SER A 228 -38.31 78.01 -57.95
C SER A 228 -37.29 78.09 -56.81
N ASN A 229 -37.09 79.26 -56.20
CA ASN A 229 -36.21 79.41 -55.03
C ASN A 229 -36.69 78.57 -53.84
N GLN A 230 -37.97 78.65 -53.49
CA GLN A 230 -38.53 77.85 -52.40
C GLN A 230 -38.41 76.34 -52.65
N PHE A 231 -38.61 75.91 -53.90
CA PHE A 231 -38.42 74.51 -54.28
C PHE A 231 -36.95 74.08 -54.17
N ASN A 232 -36.03 74.96 -54.60
CA ASN A 232 -34.59 74.74 -54.52
C ASN A 232 -34.09 74.64 -53.06
N GLU A 233 -34.59 75.48 -52.15
CA GLU A 233 -34.31 75.38 -50.70
C GLU A 233 -34.77 74.05 -50.10
N LYS A 234 -35.97 73.59 -50.49
CA LYS A 234 -36.48 72.27 -50.06
C LYS A 234 -35.58 71.14 -50.55
N ILE A 235 -35.15 71.17 -51.82
CA ILE A 235 -34.20 70.18 -52.34
C ILE A 235 -32.88 70.24 -51.55
N GLY A 236 -32.33 71.43 -51.31
CA GLY A 236 -31.11 71.60 -50.52
C GLY A 236 -31.21 70.96 -49.13
N THR A 237 -32.35 71.11 -48.46
CA THR A 237 -32.61 70.47 -47.17
C THR A 237 -32.60 68.94 -47.25
N HIS A 238 -33.16 68.35 -48.31
CA HIS A 238 -33.15 66.90 -48.54
C HIS A 238 -31.75 66.36 -48.87
N VAL A 239 -30.97 67.12 -49.65
CA VAL A 239 -29.59 66.77 -49.99
C VAL A 239 -28.69 66.85 -48.74
N GLU A 240 -28.86 67.86 -47.89
CA GLU A 240 -28.12 67.98 -46.63
C GLU A 240 -28.40 66.79 -45.69
N ARG A 241 -29.68 66.43 -45.55
CA ARG A 241 -30.05 65.22 -44.79
C ARG A 241 -29.41 63.96 -45.35
N SER A 242 -29.34 63.83 -46.67
CA SER A 242 -28.72 62.68 -47.34
C SER A 242 -27.21 62.67 -47.08
N ARG A 243 -26.54 63.83 -47.12
CA ARG A 243 -25.13 63.99 -46.76
C ARG A 243 -24.87 63.55 -45.32
N THR A 244 -25.63 64.05 -44.36
CA THR A 244 -25.48 63.67 -42.94
C THR A 244 -25.66 62.16 -42.74
N ALA A 245 -26.65 61.56 -43.41
CA ALA A 245 -26.88 60.11 -43.35
C ALA A 245 -25.70 59.31 -43.91
N MET A 246 -25.06 59.79 -44.99
CA MET A 246 -23.86 59.17 -45.55
C MET A 246 -22.66 59.28 -44.61
N GLU A 247 -22.50 60.40 -43.91
CA GLU A 247 -21.43 60.61 -42.91
C GLU A 247 -21.57 59.61 -41.74
N GLN A 248 -22.79 59.44 -41.23
CA GLN A 248 -23.11 58.45 -40.20
C GLN A 248 -22.88 57.02 -40.68
N LEU A 249 -23.28 56.71 -41.92
CA LEU A 249 -23.07 55.40 -42.53
C LEU A 249 -21.57 55.08 -42.67
N ARG A 250 -20.76 56.07 -43.04
CA ARG A 250 -19.30 55.94 -43.14
C ARG A 250 -18.69 55.58 -41.80
N GLU A 251 -19.06 56.28 -40.72
CA GLU A 251 -18.56 56.01 -39.38
C GLU A 251 -18.95 54.61 -38.89
N LEU A 252 -20.23 54.24 -39.05
CA LEU A 252 -20.75 52.94 -38.63
C LEU A 252 -20.02 51.78 -39.31
N VAL A 253 -19.85 51.86 -40.64
CA VAL A 253 -19.17 50.81 -41.42
C VAL A 253 -17.66 50.79 -41.12
N GLY A 254 -17.03 51.95 -40.90
CA GLY A 254 -15.63 52.05 -40.51
C GLY A 254 -15.35 51.37 -39.16
N ASN A 255 -16.21 51.60 -38.17
CA ASN A 255 -16.11 50.98 -36.85
C ASN A 255 -16.31 49.46 -36.92
N MET A 256 -17.31 48.99 -37.69
CA MET A 256 -17.57 47.56 -37.90
C MET A 256 -16.35 46.83 -38.47
N ALA A 257 -15.70 47.39 -39.50
CA ALA A 257 -14.54 46.77 -40.14
C ALA A 257 -13.33 46.58 -39.19
N SER A 258 -13.15 47.50 -38.24
CA SER A 258 -12.04 47.47 -37.27
C SER A 258 -12.33 46.57 -36.07
N GLN A 259 -13.55 46.66 -35.53
CA GLN A 259 -13.94 45.93 -34.33
C GLN A 259 -14.04 44.42 -34.58
N ASP A 260 -14.63 44.02 -35.71
CA ASP A 260 -14.77 42.60 -36.08
C ASP A 260 -13.40 41.91 -36.22
N MET A 261 -12.41 42.62 -36.78
CA MET A 261 -11.06 42.11 -37.01
C MET A 261 -10.32 41.83 -35.68
N ASN A 262 -10.41 42.77 -34.72
CA ASN A 262 -9.76 42.61 -33.41
C ASN A 262 -10.36 41.47 -32.59
N VAL A 263 -11.68 41.33 -32.60
CA VAL A 263 -12.38 40.24 -31.89
C VAL A 263 -11.99 38.89 -32.49
N ALA A 264 -11.98 38.77 -33.82
CA ALA A 264 -11.61 37.53 -34.50
C ALA A 264 -10.15 37.13 -34.25
N LEU A 265 -9.21 38.08 -34.29
CA LEU A 265 -7.80 37.81 -33.99
C LEU A 265 -7.58 37.38 -32.54
N SER A 266 -8.25 38.03 -31.60
CA SER A 266 -8.16 37.68 -30.18
C SER A 266 -8.75 36.29 -29.91
N ALA A 267 -9.88 35.96 -30.54
CA ALA A 267 -10.47 34.63 -30.46
C ALA A 267 -9.54 33.55 -31.03
N LYS A 268 -8.88 33.82 -32.16
CA LYS A 268 -7.86 32.92 -32.72
C LYS A 268 -6.71 32.70 -31.74
N GLY A 269 -6.15 33.76 -31.18
CA GLY A 269 -5.04 33.66 -30.21
C GLY A 269 -5.39 32.83 -28.98
N GLY A 270 -6.59 33.03 -28.40
CA GLY A 270 -7.04 32.24 -27.24
C GLY A 270 -7.25 30.75 -27.56
N ILE A 271 -7.61 30.43 -28.80
CA ILE A 271 -7.77 29.04 -29.26
C ILE A 271 -6.42 28.39 -29.49
N ASP A 272 -5.46 29.09 -30.11
CA ASP A 272 -4.10 28.59 -30.29
C ASP A 272 -3.45 28.23 -28.94
N GLU A 273 -3.67 29.06 -27.91
CA GLU A 273 -3.23 28.77 -26.52
C GLU A 273 -3.95 27.56 -25.91
N MET A 274 -5.26 27.46 -26.11
CA MET A 274 -6.06 26.31 -25.66
C MET A 274 -5.60 25.01 -26.33
N MET A 275 -5.30 25.04 -27.63
CA MET A 275 -4.77 23.90 -28.40
C MET A 275 -3.43 23.42 -27.85
N SER A 276 -2.53 24.36 -27.56
CA SER A 276 -1.24 24.05 -26.94
C SER A 276 -1.44 23.37 -25.59
N THR A 277 -2.32 23.91 -24.75
CA THR A 277 -2.62 23.37 -23.42
C THR A 277 -3.25 21.98 -23.48
N ILE A 278 -4.17 21.75 -24.41
CA ILE A 278 -4.80 20.43 -24.63
C ILE A 278 -3.76 19.40 -25.07
N THR A 279 -2.90 19.75 -26.02
CA THR A 279 -1.88 18.84 -26.54
C THR A 279 -0.89 18.45 -25.44
N GLU A 280 -0.46 19.42 -24.63
CA GLU A 280 0.43 19.17 -23.49
C GLU A 280 -0.26 18.33 -22.39
N SER A 281 -1.53 18.62 -22.08
CA SER A 281 -2.32 17.87 -21.10
C SER A 281 -2.52 16.42 -21.52
N ASN A 282 -2.77 16.18 -22.81
CA ASN A 282 -2.92 14.84 -23.36
C ASN A 282 -1.60 14.05 -23.28
N ALA A 283 -0.47 14.70 -23.62
CA ALA A 283 0.85 14.09 -23.47
C ALA A 283 1.16 13.73 -22.01
N ARG A 284 0.86 14.62 -21.06
CA ARG A 284 1.01 14.35 -19.61
C ARG A 284 0.11 13.21 -19.15
N THR A 285 -1.14 13.16 -19.61
CA THR A 285 -2.09 12.10 -19.26
C THR A 285 -1.62 10.74 -19.78
N SER A 286 -1.11 10.68 -21.02
CA SER A 286 -0.55 9.45 -21.59
C SER A 286 0.67 8.96 -20.79
N ALA A 287 1.61 9.85 -20.47
CA ALA A 287 2.80 9.48 -19.70
C ALA A 287 2.43 8.96 -18.30
N ALA A 288 1.47 9.61 -17.62
CA ALA A 288 0.97 9.16 -16.32
C ALA A 288 0.25 7.80 -16.41
N ALA A 289 -0.49 7.54 -17.48
CA ALA A 289 -1.14 6.25 -17.70
C ALA A 289 -0.11 5.12 -17.90
N ASP A 290 0.96 5.37 -18.66
CA ASP A 290 2.05 4.40 -18.88
C ASP A 290 2.84 4.09 -17.59
N GLU A 291 3.11 5.11 -16.79
CA GLU A 291 3.76 4.96 -15.48
C GLU A 291 2.87 4.15 -14.52
N ALA A 292 1.59 4.51 -14.43
CA ALA A 292 0.61 3.77 -13.63
C ALA A 292 0.48 2.31 -14.07
N ALA A 293 0.52 2.03 -15.38
CA ALA A 293 0.48 0.67 -15.92
C ALA A 293 1.72 -0.14 -15.52
N THR A 294 2.89 0.51 -15.42
CA THR A 294 4.14 -0.13 -14.99
C THR A 294 4.12 -0.44 -13.50
N ILE A 295 3.68 0.51 -12.66
CA ILE A 295 3.50 0.31 -11.22
C ILE A 295 2.51 -0.83 -10.96
N ASN A 296 1.40 -0.86 -11.69
CA ASN A 296 0.35 -1.87 -11.52
C ASN A 296 0.84 -3.28 -11.89
N ARG A 297 1.62 -3.42 -12.96
CA ARG A 297 2.31 -4.69 -13.29
C ARG A 297 3.27 -5.14 -12.18
N GLY A 298 4.02 -4.21 -11.60
CA GLY A 298 4.87 -4.49 -10.44
C GLY A 298 4.07 -4.99 -9.23
N LEU A 299 2.98 -4.29 -8.90
CA LEU A 299 2.09 -4.68 -7.80
C LEU A 299 1.48 -6.07 -8.01
N GLY A 300 1.09 -6.42 -9.24
CA GLY A 300 0.60 -7.76 -9.57
C GLY A 300 1.63 -8.85 -9.26
N ASN A 301 2.90 -8.61 -9.60
CA ASN A 301 4.00 -9.53 -9.31
C ASN A 301 4.28 -9.63 -7.79
N ASP A 302 4.28 -8.51 -7.08
CA ASP A 302 4.50 -8.47 -5.63
C ASP A 302 3.38 -9.21 -4.87
N VAL A 303 2.13 -9.03 -5.29
CA VAL A 303 0.98 -9.75 -4.74
C VAL A 303 1.08 -11.24 -5.01
N SER A 304 1.44 -11.65 -6.24
CA SER A 304 1.63 -13.06 -6.58
C SER A 304 2.74 -13.71 -5.74
N THR A 305 3.85 -13.01 -5.55
CA THR A 305 4.98 -13.46 -4.72
C THR A 305 4.58 -13.59 -3.25
N THR A 306 3.74 -12.68 -2.76
CA THR A 306 3.27 -12.72 -1.36
C THR A 306 2.24 -13.83 -1.14
N ILE A 307 1.33 -14.07 -2.10
CA ILE A 307 0.42 -15.23 -2.07
C ILE A 307 1.21 -16.54 -2.06
N ARG A 308 2.30 -16.64 -2.83
CA ARG A 308 3.20 -17.80 -2.77
C ARG A 308 3.85 -17.95 -1.39
N SER A 309 4.24 -16.84 -0.76
CA SER A 309 4.79 -16.85 0.59
C SER A 309 3.78 -17.30 1.66
N LEU A 310 2.48 -17.12 1.44
CA LEU A 310 1.46 -17.69 2.34
C LEU A 310 1.45 -19.22 2.34
N GLN A 311 1.99 -19.90 1.32
CA GLN A 311 2.15 -21.36 1.34
C GLN A 311 3.12 -21.83 2.44
N PHE A 312 3.97 -20.94 2.99
CA PHE A 312 4.75 -21.25 4.19
C PHE A 312 3.90 -21.38 5.46
N GLU A 313 2.70 -20.81 5.50
CA GLU A 313 1.76 -21.02 6.60
C GLU A 313 1.48 -22.50 6.79
N ASP A 314 1.15 -23.23 5.72
CA ASP A 314 0.83 -24.67 5.82
C ASP A 314 1.99 -25.45 6.45
N ILE A 315 3.23 -25.10 6.09
CA ILE A 315 4.44 -25.72 6.64
C ILE A 315 4.61 -25.34 8.13
N LEU A 316 4.43 -24.07 8.48
CA LEU A 316 4.53 -23.59 9.87
C LEU A 316 3.45 -24.17 10.77
N SER A 317 2.21 -24.19 10.31
CA SER A 317 1.06 -24.82 10.97
C SER A 317 1.32 -26.32 11.18
N GLN A 318 1.86 -27.02 10.17
CA GLN A 318 2.23 -28.43 10.29
C GLN A 318 3.34 -28.65 11.34
N LEU A 319 4.39 -27.83 11.33
CA LEU A 319 5.50 -27.90 12.29
C LEU A 319 5.03 -27.62 13.73
N LEU A 320 4.20 -26.62 13.92
CA LEU A 320 3.63 -26.27 15.22
C LEU A 320 2.67 -27.36 15.71
N HIS A 321 1.85 -27.94 14.84
CA HIS A 321 1.03 -29.12 15.17
C HIS A 321 1.88 -30.33 15.59
N GLN A 322 2.98 -30.60 14.88
CA GLN A 322 3.91 -31.67 15.27
C GLN A 322 4.58 -31.38 16.62
N THR A 323 4.97 -30.13 16.87
CA THR A 323 5.60 -29.71 18.15
C THR A 323 4.61 -29.85 19.31
N ARG A 324 3.35 -29.44 19.10
CA ARG A 324 2.27 -29.65 20.08
C ARG A 324 2.04 -31.13 20.38
N SER A 325 1.94 -31.97 19.33
CA SER A 325 1.79 -33.43 19.51
C SER A 325 2.95 -34.01 20.33
N ARG A 326 4.18 -33.54 20.09
CA ARG A 326 5.35 -33.97 20.86
C ARG A 326 5.27 -33.55 22.34
N LEU A 327 4.77 -32.35 22.64
CA LEU A 327 4.60 -31.91 24.02
C LEU A 327 3.54 -32.72 24.77
N VAL A 328 2.40 -33.00 24.11
CA VAL A 328 1.35 -33.86 24.69
C VAL A 328 1.90 -35.26 24.98
N GLU A 329 2.63 -35.85 24.04
CA GLU A 329 3.28 -37.14 24.27
C GLU A 329 4.34 -37.07 25.38
N LEU A 330 5.11 -35.98 25.47
CA LEU A 330 6.11 -35.80 26.52
C LEU A 330 5.45 -35.65 27.89
N GLN A 331 4.27 -35.01 27.95
CA GLN A 331 3.45 -34.91 29.16
C GLN A 331 2.98 -36.30 29.63
N GLU A 332 2.48 -37.15 28.72
CA GLU A 332 2.11 -38.54 29.01
C GLU A 332 3.32 -39.36 29.49
N ILE A 333 4.45 -39.26 28.78
CA ILE A 333 5.68 -39.98 29.16
C ILE A 333 6.20 -39.54 30.53
N THR A 334 6.15 -38.23 30.83
CA THR A 334 6.59 -37.71 32.13
C THR A 334 5.67 -38.20 33.24
N ALA A 335 4.36 -38.18 33.01
CA ALA A 335 3.38 -38.68 33.97
C ALA A 335 3.58 -40.19 34.26
N ASP A 336 3.86 -41.00 33.24
CA ASP A 336 4.12 -42.43 33.42
C ASP A 336 5.49 -42.70 34.06
N CYS A 337 6.54 -41.98 33.67
CA CYS A 337 7.88 -42.14 34.27
C CYS A 337 7.91 -41.72 35.73
N THR A 338 7.24 -40.62 36.08
CA THR A 338 7.14 -40.17 37.48
C THR A 338 6.36 -41.17 38.32
N ARG A 339 5.26 -41.73 37.80
CA ARG A 339 4.52 -42.82 38.47
C ARG A 339 5.40 -44.06 38.68
N ASP A 340 6.17 -44.46 37.66
CA ASP A 340 7.06 -45.62 37.77
C ASP A 340 8.22 -45.41 38.77
N ILE A 341 8.75 -44.18 38.86
CA ILE A 341 9.81 -43.82 39.82
C ILE A 341 9.25 -43.72 41.23
N GLU A 342 8.05 -43.16 41.40
CA GLU A 342 7.34 -43.14 42.68
C GLU A 342 7.10 -44.56 43.18
N GLU A 343 6.62 -45.44 42.31
CA GLU A 343 6.49 -46.87 42.57
C GLU A 343 7.83 -47.47 43.07
N LEU A 344 8.93 -47.23 42.35
CA LEU A 344 10.28 -47.69 42.71
C LEU A 344 10.78 -47.18 44.07
N ALA A 345 10.49 -45.93 44.42
CA ALA A 345 11.00 -45.26 45.60
C ALA A 345 10.18 -45.56 46.87
N CYS A 346 8.89 -45.86 46.73
CA CYS A 346 7.92 -45.77 47.82
C CYS A 346 7.20 -47.06 48.20
N ALA A 347 7.37 -48.15 47.43
CA ALA A 347 6.73 -49.43 47.74
C ALA A 347 7.71 -50.40 48.42
N PRO A 348 7.35 -51.00 49.57
CA PRO A 348 8.20 -51.97 50.26
C PRO A 348 8.41 -53.20 49.37
N ALA A 349 9.64 -53.48 48.99
CA ALA A 349 9.97 -54.55 48.03
C ALA A 349 11.31 -55.21 48.38
N GLU A 350 11.42 -56.52 48.10
CA GLU A 350 12.68 -57.24 48.26
C GLU A 350 13.71 -56.80 47.21
N ALA A 351 15.01 -56.98 47.50
CA ALA A 351 16.10 -56.53 46.61
C ALA A 351 15.99 -57.05 45.16
N HIS A 352 15.41 -58.25 44.97
CA HIS A 352 15.16 -58.83 43.65
C HIS A 352 14.01 -58.12 42.89
N GLU A 353 12.97 -57.66 43.60
CA GLU A 353 11.84 -56.95 43.02
C GLU A 353 12.19 -55.50 42.64
N LEU A 354 13.02 -54.83 43.43
CA LEU A 354 13.61 -53.51 43.09
C LEU A 354 14.41 -53.57 41.79
N GLY A 355 15.21 -54.62 41.59
CA GLY A 355 15.94 -54.85 40.33
C GLY A 355 15.00 -55.05 39.13
N ALA A 356 13.94 -55.84 39.29
CA ALA A 356 12.95 -56.06 38.24
C ALA A 356 12.17 -54.78 37.89
N ARG A 357 11.80 -53.97 38.88
CA ARG A 357 11.13 -52.67 38.69
C ARG A 357 12.03 -51.68 37.97
N ALA A 358 13.29 -51.57 38.37
CA ALA A 358 14.25 -50.64 37.76
C ALA A 358 14.50 -51.02 36.29
N GLN A 359 14.51 -52.32 35.99
CA GLN A 359 14.63 -52.81 34.63
C GLN A 359 13.41 -52.47 33.77
N ARG A 360 12.18 -52.53 34.31
CA ARG A 360 10.97 -52.10 33.58
C ARG A 360 11.03 -50.64 33.16
N VAL A 361 11.42 -49.76 34.08
CA VAL A 361 11.58 -48.31 33.80
C VAL A 361 12.66 -48.06 32.75
N ARG A 362 13.79 -48.78 32.84
CA ARG A 362 14.87 -48.68 31.85
C ARG A 362 14.46 -49.14 30.46
N VAL A 363 13.72 -50.24 30.35
CA VAL A 363 13.21 -50.75 29.06
C VAL A 363 12.23 -49.75 28.45
N ARG A 364 11.28 -49.23 29.24
CA ARG A 364 10.30 -48.23 28.78
C ARG A 364 10.98 -46.94 28.31
N LEU A 365 11.95 -46.41 29.07
CA LEU A 365 12.75 -45.25 28.66
C LEU A 365 13.58 -45.52 27.40
N ALA A 366 14.11 -46.74 27.22
CA ALA A 366 14.84 -47.13 26.02
C ALA A 366 13.92 -47.17 24.78
N GLU A 367 12.72 -47.73 24.91
CA GLU A 367 11.71 -47.72 23.84
C GLU A 367 11.32 -46.29 23.46
N GLN A 368 11.12 -45.40 24.44
CA GLN A 368 10.77 -44.00 24.16
C GLN A 368 11.92 -43.24 23.50
N ARG A 369 13.18 -43.46 23.91
CA ARG A 369 14.35 -42.88 23.24
C ARG A 369 14.47 -43.35 21.80
N GLU A 370 14.16 -44.62 21.53
CA GLU A 370 14.20 -45.16 20.17
C GLU A 370 13.06 -44.61 19.31
N ARG A 371 11.84 -44.49 19.85
CA ARG A 371 10.72 -43.81 19.17
C ARG A 371 11.06 -42.35 18.85
N ALA A 372 11.66 -41.62 19.78
CA ALA A 372 12.09 -40.24 19.56
C ALA A 372 13.17 -40.13 18.46
N ARG A 373 14.14 -41.05 18.43
CA ARG A 373 15.18 -41.13 17.38
C ARG A 373 14.60 -41.40 16.00
N LEU A 374 13.64 -42.32 15.89
CA LEU A 374 12.98 -42.64 14.63
C LEU A 374 12.21 -41.43 14.07
N ARG A 375 11.58 -40.64 14.94
CA ARG A 375 10.86 -39.41 14.54
C ARG A 375 11.79 -38.26 14.16
N ALA A 376 12.96 -38.15 14.78
CA ALA A 376 13.97 -37.13 14.41
C ALA A 376 14.51 -37.34 12.98
N ARG A 377 14.32 -38.53 12.39
CA ARG A 377 14.65 -38.86 11.00
C ARG A 377 13.49 -38.63 10.01
N GLY A 378 12.39 -38.01 10.46
CA GLY A 378 11.24 -37.65 9.61
C GLY A 378 11.62 -36.73 8.43
N PRO A 379 10.72 -36.61 7.43
CA PRO A 379 11.06 -36.12 6.09
C PRO A 379 11.73 -34.76 6.14
N ALA A 380 12.80 -34.62 5.35
CA ALA A 380 13.58 -33.41 5.21
C ALA A 380 12.66 -32.21 4.98
N LEU A 381 12.59 -31.32 5.97
CA LEU A 381 11.92 -30.03 5.86
C LEU A 381 12.55 -29.30 4.68
N GLN A 382 11.73 -28.96 3.69
CA GLN A 382 12.13 -28.21 2.52
C GLN A 382 12.61 -26.83 3.01
N GLN A 383 13.94 -26.63 3.05
CA GLN A 383 14.57 -25.44 3.64
C GLN A 383 14.54 -24.20 2.74
N SER A 384 13.90 -24.25 1.55
CA SER A 384 13.93 -23.14 0.59
C SER A 384 12.76 -23.14 -0.39
N MET A 385 12.23 -21.94 -0.66
CA MET A 385 11.28 -21.58 -1.74
C MET A 385 11.72 -22.04 -3.14
N ALA A 386 13.02 -22.21 -3.38
CA ALA A 386 13.58 -22.27 -4.74
C ALA A 386 13.29 -23.57 -5.51
N ALA A 387 12.65 -24.56 -4.87
CA ALA A 387 12.43 -25.88 -5.46
C ALA A 387 11.09 -26.01 -6.21
N GLY A 388 10.42 -24.90 -6.52
CA GLY A 388 9.12 -24.90 -7.19
C GLY A 388 8.97 -23.73 -8.16
N ASP A 389 9.85 -23.65 -9.15
CA ASP A 389 9.45 -23.06 -10.43
C ASP A 389 8.39 -24.00 -11.03
N ILE A 390 7.13 -23.61 -10.86
CA ILE A 390 6.05 -24.17 -11.64
C ILE A 390 6.16 -23.51 -13.00
N ASP A 391 6.67 -24.26 -13.98
CA ASP A 391 6.43 -23.99 -15.40
C ASP A 391 4.91 -23.94 -15.61
N LEU A 392 4.38 -22.71 -15.71
CA LEU A 392 3.04 -22.44 -16.20
C LEU A 392 3.10 -22.42 -17.73
N PHE A 393 2.67 -23.53 -18.35
CA PHE A 393 2.18 -23.53 -19.73
C PHE A 393 0.83 -22.82 -19.81
#